data_AF-A0A8H7V4P1-F1
#
_entry.id   AF-A0A8H7V4P1-F1
#
_cell.length_a   1.000
_cell.length_b   1.000
_cell.length_c   1.000
_cell.angle_alpha   90.00
_cell.angle_beta   90.00
_cell.angle_gamma   90.00
#
_symmetry.space_group_name_H-M   'P 1'
#
loop_
_entity.id
_entity.type
_entity.pdbx_description
1 polymer ?
#
loop_
_entity_poly.entity_id
_entity_poly.type
_entity_poly.pdbx_seq_one_letter_code
_entity_poly.pdbx_strand_id
1 'polypeptide(L)'
;MSALNAIFTAHGVIQGVIALQFLLIPHATSYFFPQAFDITTVLLIRFYGASMAGMAVISLLCRDMPNMLPCKRGAACGFMFYHGIMTMIIFQSRNEGPLSVNSSWGLSAFHGIQAFVLYAWYTATAGQVKAFLKQGNDSNKSKKNH
;
A
#
# COMPACT_ATOMS: atom_id res chain seq x y z
N MET A 1 -11.88 9.18 19.78
CA MET A 1 -11.03 9.21 18.57
C MET A 1 -10.94 10.65 18.08
N SER A 2 -9.77 11.13 17.69
CA SER A 2 -9.66 12.42 16.99
C SER A 2 -10.37 12.34 15.64
N ALA A 3 -10.94 13.45 15.16
CA ALA A 3 -11.55 13.52 13.83
C ALA A 3 -10.60 13.06 12.72
N LEU A 4 -9.29 13.35 12.86
CA LEU A 4 -8.27 12.92 11.92
C LEU A 4 -8.16 11.39 11.84
N ASN A 5 -8.16 10.70 12.98
CA ASN A 5 -8.06 9.24 13.03
C ASN A 5 -9.31 8.59 12.44
N ALA A 6 -10.48 9.21 12.63
CA ALA A 6 -11.73 8.76 12.02
C ALA A 6 -11.66 8.89 10.48
N ILE A 7 -11.17 10.02 9.96
CA ILE A 7 -10.99 10.24 8.52
C ILE A 7 -10.01 9.22 7.94
N PHE A 8 -8.84 9.02 8.57
CA PHE A 8 -7.86 8.03 8.10
C PHE A 8 -8.42 6.60 8.14
N THR A 9 -9.17 6.25 9.19
CA THR A 9 -9.81 4.94 9.28
C THR A 9 -10.84 4.75 8.17
N ALA A 10 -11.75 5.72 8.00
CA ALA A 10 -12.77 5.67 6.96
C ALA A 10 -12.14 5.58 5.56
N HIS A 11 -11.13 6.42 5.27
CA HIS A 11 -10.40 6.39 4.01
C HIS A 11 -9.76 5.02 3.79
N GLY A 12 -9.05 4.49 4.79
CA GLY A 12 -8.41 3.17 4.70
C GLY A 12 -9.38 2.03 4.44
N VAL A 13 -10.52 2.00 5.14
CA VAL A 13 -11.55 0.95 4.97
C VAL A 13 -12.21 1.04 3.60
N ILE A 14 -12.64 2.24 3.18
CA ILE A 14 -13.29 2.45 1.89
C ILE A 14 -12.34 2.07 0.75
N GLN A 15 -11.09 2.55 0.80
CA GLN A 15 -10.06 2.20 -0.18
C GLN A 15 -9.79 0.69 -0.20
N GLY A 16 -9.73 0.04 0.95
CA GLY A 16 -9.50 -1.40 1.06
C GLY A 16 -10.60 -2.23 0.38
N VAL A 17 -11.88 -1.87 0.59
CA VAL A 17 -13.01 -2.56 -0.05
C VAL A 17 -12.96 -2.38 -1.58
N ILE A 18 -12.72 -1.16 -2.05
CA ILE A 18 -12.63 -0.87 -3.49
C ILE A 18 -11.42 -1.59 -4.10
N ALA A 19 -10.28 -1.61 -3.41
CA ALA A 19 -9.09 -2.32 -3.85
C ALA A 19 -9.32 -3.83 -4.01
N LEU A 20 -9.99 -4.47 -3.04
CA LEU A 20 -10.34 -5.88 -3.12
C LEU A 20 -11.23 -6.18 -4.32
N GLN A 21 -12.24 -5.35 -4.55
CA GLN A 21 -13.10 -5.42 -5.73
C GLN A 21 -12.29 -5.35 -7.03
N PHE A 22 -11.43 -4.34 -7.18
CA PHE A 22 -10.66 -4.12 -8.41
C PHE A 22 -9.59 -5.19 -8.66
N LEU A 23 -9.01 -5.75 -7.60
CA LEU A 23 -7.99 -6.80 -7.72
C LEU A 23 -8.62 -8.16 -8.04
N LEU A 24 -9.66 -8.55 -7.30
CA LEU A 24 -10.22 -9.90 -7.34
C LEU A 24 -11.28 -10.07 -8.43
N ILE A 25 -12.18 -9.09 -8.58
CA ILE A 25 -13.33 -9.15 -9.48
C ILE A 25 -13.50 -7.85 -10.29
N PRO A 26 -12.47 -7.45 -11.08
CA PRO A 26 -12.48 -6.18 -11.82
C PRO A 26 -13.70 -6.02 -12.74
N HIS A 27 -14.20 -7.11 -13.33
CA HIS A 27 -15.36 -7.09 -14.22
C HIS A 27 -16.66 -6.63 -13.55
N ALA A 28 -16.81 -6.78 -12.23
CA ALA A 28 -18.01 -6.32 -11.54
C ALA A 28 -18.10 -4.78 -11.47
N THR A 29 -17.06 -4.04 -11.90
CA THR A 29 -17.18 -2.59 -12.16
C THR A 29 -18.09 -2.26 -13.34
N SER A 30 -18.34 -3.20 -14.25
CA SER A 30 -19.31 -3.05 -15.35
C SER A 30 -20.75 -2.79 -14.89
N TYR A 31 -21.10 -3.20 -13.66
CA TYR A 31 -22.41 -2.94 -13.07
C TYR A 31 -22.68 -1.43 -12.91
N PHE A 32 -21.64 -0.65 -12.59
CA PHE A 32 -21.74 0.80 -12.40
C PHE A 32 -21.30 1.59 -13.64
N PHE A 33 -20.34 1.05 -14.40
CA PHE A 33 -19.76 1.69 -15.58
C PHE A 33 -19.82 0.72 -16.76
N PRO A 34 -20.91 0.74 -17.55
CA PRO A 34 -21.06 -0.15 -18.69
C PRO A 34 -19.99 0.14 -19.73
N GLN A 35 -18.98 -0.72 -19.81
CA GLN A 35 -17.86 -0.61 -20.74
C GLN A 35 -17.41 -2.00 -21.17
N ALA A 36 -16.84 -2.12 -22.38
CA ALA A 36 -16.25 -3.36 -22.83
C ALA A 36 -14.98 -3.65 -22.03
N PHE A 37 -14.86 -4.86 -21.48
CA PHE A 37 -13.67 -5.30 -20.75
C PHE A 37 -12.75 -6.08 -21.67
N ASP A 38 -11.77 -5.38 -22.22
CA ASP A 38 -10.59 -6.02 -22.80
C ASP A 38 -9.50 -6.24 -21.72
N ILE A 39 -8.45 -6.98 -22.08
CA ILE A 39 -7.34 -7.29 -21.18
C ILE A 39 -6.65 -6.03 -20.65
N THR A 40 -6.56 -4.99 -21.48
CA THR A 40 -5.96 -3.70 -21.12
C THR A 40 -6.77 -3.02 -20.01
N THR A 41 -8.09 -2.99 -20.16
CA THR A 41 -9.01 -2.38 -19.20
C THR A 41 -8.96 -3.12 -17.87
N VAL A 42 -8.98 -4.45 -17.89
CA VAL A 42 -8.82 -5.29 -16.69
C VAL A 42 -7.49 -5.00 -15.99
N LEU A 43 -6.41 -4.90 -16.76
CA LEU A 43 -5.07 -4.63 -16.23
C LEU A 43 -4.99 -3.25 -15.56
N LEU A 44 -5.53 -2.21 -16.20
CA LEU A 44 -5.56 -0.85 -15.66
C LEU A 44 -6.39 -0.77 -14.37
N ILE A 45 -7.55 -1.44 -14.32
CA ILE A 45 -8.37 -1.49 -13.10
C ILE A 45 -7.60 -2.18 -11.98
N ARG A 46 -6.89 -3.27 -12.26
CA ARG A 46 -6.06 -3.96 -11.27
C ARG A 46 -4.88 -3.09 -10.81
N PHE A 47 -4.24 -2.31 -11.69
CA PHE A 47 -3.20 -1.36 -11.30
C PHE A 47 -3.74 -0.25 -10.38
N TYR A 48 -4.94 0.25 -10.68
CA TYR A 48 -5.61 1.20 -9.81
C TYR A 48 -5.99 0.57 -8.47
N GLY A 49 -6.48 -0.68 -8.47
CA GLY A 49 -6.73 -1.47 -7.27
C GLY A 49 -5.48 -1.68 -6.42
N ALA A 50 -4.32 -1.93 -7.04
CA ALA A 50 -3.04 -2.04 -6.34
C ALA A 50 -2.66 -0.72 -5.64
N SER A 51 -2.88 0.42 -6.32
CA SER A 51 -2.65 1.76 -5.76
C SER A 51 -3.56 2.01 -4.56
N MET A 52 -4.84 1.66 -4.67
CA MET A 52 -5.82 1.79 -3.57
C MET A 52 -5.48 0.87 -2.40
N ALA A 53 -5.02 -0.36 -2.65
CA ALA A 53 -4.56 -1.27 -1.59
C ALA A 53 -3.38 -0.68 -0.82
N GLY A 54 -2.40 -0.11 -1.53
CA GLY A 54 -1.28 0.61 -0.92
C GLY A 54 -1.77 1.75 -0.04
N MET A 55 -2.59 2.65 -0.58
CA MET A 55 -3.16 3.80 0.16
C MET A 55 -3.98 3.36 1.37
N ALA A 56 -4.76 2.28 1.25
CA ALA A 56 -5.52 1.71 2.36
C ALA A 56 -4.60 1.31 3.52
N VAL A 57 -3.51 0.58 3.22
CA VAL A 57 -2.51 0.19 4.22
C VAL A 57 -1.86 1.42 4.86
N ILE A 58 -1.47 2.43 4.07
CA ILE A 58 -0.90 3.68 4.60
C ILE A 58 -1.89 4.34 5.56
N SER A 59 -3.15 4.53 5.15
CA SER A 59 -4.16 5.19 5.99
C SER A 59 -4.42 4.43 7.29
N LEU A 60 -4.54 3.11 7.24
CA LEU A 60 -4.80 2.28 8.42
C LEU A 60 -3.61 2.25 9.39
N LEU A 61 -2.38 2.19 8.88
CA LEU A 61 -1.19 2.16 9.73
C LEU A 61 -0.87 3.54 10.30
N CYS A 62 -0.99 4.61 9.50
CA CYS A 62 -0.57 5.95 9.92
C CYS A 62 -1.59 6.70 10.79
N ARG A 63 -2.83 6.21 10.91
CA ARG A 63 -3.93 6.92 11.60
C ARG A 63 -3.63 7.36 13.04
N ASP A 64 -2.83 6.58 13.77
CA ASP A 64 -2.51 6.81 15.19
C ASP A 64 -1.01 7.09 15.41
N MET A 65 -0.23 7.29 14.33
CA MET A 65 1.21 7.44 14.40
C MET A 65 1.65 8.90 14.36
N PRO A 66 2.70 9.29 15.10
CA PRO A 66 3.29 10.62 14.99
C PRO A 66 3.92 10.80 13.60
N ASN A 67 3.92 12.03 13.08
CA ASN A 67 4.55 12.44 11.81
C ASN A 67 6.09 12.38 11.86
N MET A 68 6.61 11.21 12.20
CA MET A 68 8.00 10.89 12.45
C MET A 68 8.33 9.55 11.78
N LEU A 69 9.47 8.97 12.12
CA LEU A 69 9.91 7.68 11.57
C LEU A 69 8.86 6.56 11.65
N PRO A 70 8.04 6.40 12.72
CA PRO A 70 6.96 5.41 12.74
C PRO A 70 5.96 5.59 11.60
N CYS A 71 5.45 6.80 11.37
CA CYS A 71 4.53 7.09 10.26
C CYS A 71 5.18 6.82 8.89
N LYS A 72 6.46 7.20 8.71
CA LYS A 72 7.21 6.88 7.48
C LYS A 72 7.32 5.37 7.23
N ARG A 73 7.43 4.55 8.28
CA ARG A 73 7.40 3.08 8.17
C ARG A 73 6.03 2.53 7.80
N GLY A 74 4.95 3.12 8.34
CA GLY A 74 3.59 2.79 7.91
C GLY A 74 3.40 3.06 6.42
N ALA A 75 3.86 4.23 5.95
CA ALA A 75 3.87 4.58 4.53
C ALA A 75 4.68 3.57 3.68
N ALA A 76 5.90 3.24 4.10
CA ALA A 76 6.73 2.25 3.42
C ALA A 76 6.06 0.88 3.32
N CYS A 77 5.33 0.46 4.35
CA CYS A 77 4.56 -0.79 4.30
C CYS A 77 3.49 -0.77 3.21
N GLY A 78 2.74 0.33 3.09
CA GLY A 78 1.76 0.48 2.01
C GLY A 78 2.40 0.52 0.62
N PHE A 79 3.56 1.18 0.47
CA PHE A 79 4.32 1.15 -0.78
C PHE A 79 4.83 -0.27 -1.12
N MET A 80 5.27 -1.06 -0.14
CA MET A 80 5.62 -2.47 -0.36
C MET A 80 4.44 -3.27 -0.88
N PHE A 81 3.23 -3.07 -0.31
CA PHE A 81 2.01 -3.70 -0.80
C PHE A 81 1.73 -3.33 -2.26
N TYR A 82 1.78 -2.04 -2.59
CA TYR A 82 1.60 -1.56 -3.97
C TYR A 82 2.61 -2.20 -4.93
N HIS A 83 3.91 -2.08 -4.65
CA HIS A 83 4.95 -2.61 -5.53
C HIS A 83 4.92 -4.14 -5.64
N GLY A 84 4.60 -4.85 -4.55
CA GLY A 84 4.44 -6.31 -4.56
C GLY A 84 3.27 -6.78 -5.42
N ILE A 85 2.10 -6.15 -5.27
CA ILE A 85 0.92 -6.46 -6.08
C ILE A 85 1.17 -6.12 -7.56
N MET A 86 1.78 -4.96 -7.86
CA MET A 86 2.14 -4.57 -9.23
C MET A 86 3.08 -5.59 -9.88
N THR A 87 4.10 -6.05 -9.15
CA THR A 87 5.02 -7.11 -9.60
C THR A 87 4.24 -8.36 -10.02
N MET A 88 3.32 -8.81 -9.16
CA MET A 88 2.51 -10.01 -9.42
C MET A 88 1.61 -9.83 -10.66
N ILE A 89 0.88 -8.72 -10.76
CA ILE A 89 -0.05 -8.47 -11.86
C ILE A 89 0.70 -8.40 -13.20
N ILE A 90 1.79 -7.63 -13.26
CA ILE A 90 2.58 -7.48 -14.51
C ILE A 90 3.16 -8.83 -14.93
N PHE A 91 3.70 -9.59 -13.96
CA PHE A 91 4.25 -10.91 -14.24
C PHE A 91 3.19 -11.89 -14.76
N GLN A 92 1.99 -11.88 -14.20
CA GLN A 92 0.88 -12.71 -14.63
C GLN A 92 0.41 -12.35 -16.04
N SER A 93 0.34 -11.06 -16.37
CA SER A 93 -0.09 -10.59 -17.70
C SER A 93 0.99 -10.70 -18.78
N ARG A 94 2.20 -11.18 -18.49
CA ARG A 94 3.37 -11.04 -19.38
C ARG A 94 3.20 -11.58 -20.80
N ASN A 95 2.35 -12.59 -20.99
CA ASN A 95 2.14 -13.26 -22.29
C ASN A 95 0.88 -12.79 -23.02
N GLU A 96 -0.09 -12.25 -22.28
CA GLU A 96 -1.45 -11.97 -22.78
C GLU A 96 -1.80 -10.47 -22.69
N GLY A 97 -0.99 -9.71 -21.97
CA GLY A 97 -1.19 -8.29 -21.73
C GLY A 97 -0.74 -7.41 -22.89
N PRO A 98 -1.01 -6.10 -22.81
CA PRO A 98 -0.70 -5.14 -23.86
C PRO A 98 0.79 -4.83 -24.02
N LEU A 99 1.64 -5.32 -23.12
CA LEU A 99 3.08 -5.08 -23.12
C LEU A 99 3.83 -6.26 -23.73
N SER A 100 4.97 -5.99 -24.37
CA SER A 100 5.87 -7.06 -24.79
C SER A 100 6.33 -7.91 -23.60
N VAL A 101 6.64 -9.18 -23.84
CA VAL A 101 7.13 -10.10 -22.79
C VAL A 101 8.36 -9.52 -22.09
N ASN A 102 9.31 -8.95 -22.85
CA ASN A 102 10.53 -8.34 -22.29
C ASN A 102 10.21 -7.12 -21.42
N SER A 103 9.30 -6.24 -21.88
CA SER A 103 8.85 -5.09 -21.10
C SER A 103 8.16 -5.52 -19.81
N SER A 104 7.33 -6.57 -19.87
CA SER A 104 6.64 -7.12 -18.70
C SER A 104 7.61 -7.67 -17.67
N TRP A 105 8.64 -8.43 -18.10
CA TRP A 105 9.71 -8.87 -17.21
C TRP A 105 10.49 -7.72 -16.59
N GLY A 106 10.88 -6.74 -17.41
CA GLY A 106 11.62 -5.56 -16.93
C GLY A 106 10.85 -4.76 -15.90
N LEU A 107 9.56 -4.47 -16.16
CA LEU A 107 8.71 -3.72 -15.23
C LEU A 107 8.37 -4.53 -13.97
N SER A 108 8.12 -5.84 -14.12
CA SER A 108 7.93 -6.72 -12.96
C SER A 108 9.16 -6.72 -12.06
N ALA A 109 10.36 -6.88 -12.64
CA ALA A 109 11.60 -6.84 -11.87
C ALA A 109 11.82 -5.47 -11.21
N PHE A 110 11.55 -4.37 -11.92
CA PHE A 110 11.65 -3.02 -11.39
C PHE A 110 10.78 -2.82 -10.15
N HIS A 111 9.48 -3.14 -10.23
CA HIS A 111 8.59 -3.05 -9.07
C HIS A 111 9.01 -3.99 -7.94
N GLY A 112 9.48 -5.20 -8.26
CA GLY A 112 9.96 -6.16 -7.26
C GLY A 112 11.19 -5.65 -6.49
N ILE A 113 12.13 -5.04 -7.20
CA ILE A 113 13.32 -4.41 -6.60
C ILE A 113 12.90 -3.24 -5.71
N GLN A 114 11.95 -2.41 -6.12
CA GLN A 114 11.45 -1.31 -5.28
C GLN A 114 10.83 -1.84 -3.97
N ALA A 115 10.02 -2.90 -4.03
CA ALA A 115 9.47 -3.55 -2.85
C ALA A 115 10.59 -4.08 -1.93
N PHE A 116 11.64 -4.69 -2.51
CA PHE A 116 12.79 -5.18 -1.76
C PHE A 116 13.58 -4.05 -1.08
N VAL A 117 13.83 -2.93 -1.77
CA VAL A 117 14.51 -1.76 -1.20
C VAL A 117 13.72 -1.19 -0.02
N LEU A 118 12.39 -1.09 -0.15
CA LEU A 118 11.52 -0.64 0.93
C LEU A 118 11.53 -1.62 2.11
N TYR A 119 11.54 -2.92 1.86
CA TYR A 119 11.66 -3.94 2.89
C TYR A 119 13.01 -3.87 3.63
N ALA A 120 14.11 -3.71 2.90
CA ALA A 120 15.44 -3.53 3.49
C ALA A 120 15.49 -2.29 4.39
N TRP A 121 14.96 -1.16 3.91
CA TRP A 121 14.86 0.07 4.69
C TRP A 121 13.95 -0.07 5.92
N TYR A 122 12.79 -0.73 5.77
CA TYR A 122 11.87 -1.02 6.87
C TYR A 122 12.55 -1.90 7.93
N THR A 123 13.36 -2.86 7.52
CA THR A 123 14.09 -3.72 8.45
C THR A 123 15.20 -2.96 9.15
N ALA A 124 16.02 -2.21 8.40
CA ALA A 124 17.16 -1.45 8.94
C ALA A 124 16.76 -0.39 9.98
N THR A 125 15.58 0.23 9.84
CA THR A 125 15.12 1.30 10.74
C THR A 125 14.36 0.79 11.98
N ALA A 126 14.25 -0.53 12.19
CA ALA A 126 13.38 -1.10 13.24
C ALA A 126 13.86 -0.74 14.66
N GLY A 127 15.17 -0.81 14.89
CA GLY A 127 15.77 -0.44 16.17
C GLY A 127 15.56 1.04 16.51
N GLN A 128 15.64 1.92 15.52
CA GLN A 128 15.46 3.37 15.70
C GLN A 128 14.03 3.70 16.18
N VAL A 129 13.00 3.06 15.62
CA VAL A 129 11.62 3.27 16.06
C VAL A 129 11.37 2.70 17.46
N LYS A 130 11.93 1.53 17.77
CA LYS A 130 11.84 0.98 19.12
C LYS A 130 12.44 1.93 20.16
N ALA A 131 13.60 2.53 19.87
CA ALA A 131 14.23 3.52 20.73
C ALA A 131 13.36 4.79 20.88
N PHE A 132 12.82 5.30 19.78
CA PHE A 132 11.94 6.47 19.77
C PHE A 132 10.69 6.28 20.64
N LEU A 133 9.99 5.15 20.48
CA LEU A 133 8.79 4.84 21.26
C LEU A 133 9.11 4.67 22.76
N LYS A 134 10.26 4.07 23.10
CA LYS A 134 10.71 3.94 24.49
C LYS A 134 10.92 5.31 25.14
N GLN A 135 11.64 6.22 24.48
CA GLN A 135 11.87 7.59 24.99
C GLN A 135 10.56 8.36 25.22
N GLY A 136 9.60 8.24 24.30
CA GLY A 136 8.27 8.84 24.44
C GLY A 136 7.50 8.33 25.66
N ASN A 137 7.60 7.03 25.96
CA ASN A 137 6.95 6.43 27.13
C ASN A 137 7.61 6.85 28.44
N ASP A 138 8.94 6.89 28.49
CA ASP A 138 9.71 7.25 29.68
C ASP A 138 9.46 8.72 30.06
N SER A 139 9.43 9.62 29.08
CA SER A 139 9.10 11.04 29.29
C SER A 139 7.67 11.27 29.80
N ASN A 140 6.68 10.52 29.28
CA ASN A 140 5.31 10.60 29.77
C ASN A 140 5.15 10.08 31.21
N LYS A 141 5.92 9.06 31.62
CA LYS A 141 5.91 8.57 33.00
C LYS A 141 6.47 9.61 33.97
N SER A 142 7.58 10.27 33.62
CA SER A 142 8.18 11.32 34.44
C SER A 142 7.21 12.49 34.68
N LYS A 143 6.46 12.91 33.64
CA LYS A 143 5.44 13.98 33.76
C LYS A 143 4.24 13.64 34.65
N LYS A 144 3.92 12.36 34.85
CA LYS A 144 2.80 11.93 35.71
C LYS A 144 3.17 11.84 37.19
N ASN A 145 4.46 11.85 37.51
CA ASN A 145 4.98 11.70 38.87
C ASN A 145 5.33 13.06 39.52
N HIS A 146 5.04 14.17 38.84
CA HIS A 146 5.13 15.55 39.31
C HIS A 146 3.74 16.19 39.24
#